data_AF-A0A890DEY0-F1
#
_entry.id   AF-A0A890DEY0-F1
#
_cell.length_a   1.000
_cell.length_b   1.000
_cell.length_c   1.000
_cell.angle_alpha   90.00
_cell.angle_beta   90.00
_cell.angle_gamma   90.00
#
_symmetry.space_group_name_H-M   'P 1'
#
loop_
_entity.id
_entity.type
_entity.pdbx_description
1 polymer ?
#
loop_
_entity_poly.entity_id
_entity_poly.type
_entity_poly.pdbx_seq_one_letter_code
_entity_poly.pdbx_strand_id
1 'polypeptide(L)'
;MFRDMIDVTNDKLLTQGTIFNCAYNSSYPDDETLGLIITARCDISNKDKVSFYNYIPAIPFNIWKEKELLPVLKKKIYKDLRSKYLTLLREGGFSESNLKTYGYERIIDIIKNKASLPKCKLKSLQTQHEKIECFEKKQPYAKLLSYFNKEIEKCLTDIIENKNADYFFAGTMTNLIQ
;
A
#
# COMPACT_ATOMS: atom_id res chain seq x y z
N MET A 1 16.41 -31.10 0.14
CA MET A 1 17.79 -30.57 0.26
C MET A 1 17.81 -29.71 1.52
N PHE A 2 18.45 -30.17 2.59
CA PHE A 2 18.61 -29.35 3.78
C PHE A 2 19.65 -28.27 3.47
N ARG A 3 19.32 -27.01 3.79
CA ARG A 3 20.28 -25.90 3.65
C ARG A 3 21.19 -25.91 4.86
N ASP A 4 22.49 -25.74 4.65
CA ASP A 4 23.44 -25.57 5.75
C ASP A 4 23.14 -24.27 6.50
N MET A 5 23.09 -24.36 7.83
CA MET A 5 22.97 -23.19 8.70
C MET A 5 24.35 -22.55 8.82
N ILE A 6 24.48 -21.31 8.35
CA ILE A 6 25.73 -20.55 8.40
C ILE A 6 25.70 -19.62 9.62
N ASP A 7 26.72 -19.70 10.46
CA ASP A 7 26.92 -18.72 11.54
C ASP A 7 27.41 -17.39 10.96
N VAL A 8 26.47 -16.46 10.81
CA VAL A 8 26.70 -15.14 10.19
C VAL A 8 27.45 -14.16 11.10
N THR A 9 27.69 -14.49 12.38
CA THR A 9 28.28 -13.54 13.33
C THR A 9 29.74 -13.18 13.02
N ASN A 10 30.44 -14.01 12.23
CA ASN A 10 31.82 -13.78 11.79
C ASN A 10 32.04 -14.11 10.30
N ASP A 11 30.97 -14.28 9.53
CA ASP A 11 31.09 -14.72 8.15
C ASP A 11 31.54 -13.57 7.23
N LYS A 12 32.82 -13.62 6.84
CA LYS A 12 33.45 -12.69 5.89
C LYS A 12 33.07 -12.99 4.43
N LEU A 13 32.26 -14.02 4.19
CA LEU A 13 31.72 -14.33 2.87
C LEU A 13 30.54 -13.41 2.50
N LEU A 14 29.90 -12.76 3.47
CA LEU A 14 28.87 -11.77 3.22
C LEU A 14 29.51 -10.51 2.62
N THR A 15 29.13 -10.17 1.39
CA THR A 15 29.61 -8.98 0.70
C THR A 15 28.45 -8.11 0.26
N GLN A 16 28.74 -6.88 -0.17
CA GLN A 16 27.71 -6.01 -0.73
C GLN A 16 27.06 -6.69 -1.94
N GLY A 17 25.74 -6.78 -1.92
CA GLY A 17 24.94 -7.47 -2.93
C GLY A 17 24.54 -8.91 -2.57
N THR A 18 25.04 -9.47 -1.46
CA THR A 18 24.59 -10.78 -0.98
C THR A 18 23.10 -10.72 -0.61
N ILE A 19 22.34 -11.71 -1.09
CA ILE A 19 20.94 -11.94 -0.70
C ILE A 19 20.90 -13.08 0.32
N PHE A 20 20.19 -12.86 1.43
CA PHE A 20 19.98 -13.86 2.47
C PHE A 20 18.48 -13.99 2.81
N ASN A 21 18.10 -15.11 3.43
CA ASN A 21 16.73 -15.39 3.86
C ASN A 21 16.52 -15.04 5.34
N CYS A 22 15.26 -15.09 5.79
CA CYS A 22 14.88 -14.80 7.18
C CYS A 22 15.34 -13.41 7.64
N ALA A 23 15.38 -12.45 6.72
CA ALA A 23 15.64 -11.07 7.07
C ALA A 23 14.48 -10.55 7.92
N TYR A 24 14.82 -9.87 9.01
CA TYR A 24 13.82 -9.27 9.86
C TYR A 24 13.29 -7.98 9.22
N ASN A 25 11.99 -7.73 9.28
CA ASN A 25 11.41 -6.46 8.92
C ASN A 25 10.22 -6.18 9.83
N SER A 26 10.27 -5.07 10.58
CA SER A 26 9.20 -4.68 11.50
C SER A 26 7.84 -4.46 10.82
N SER A 27 7.82 -4.12 9.53
CA SER A 27 6.60 -3.98 8.74
C SER A 27 6.02 -5.33 8.29
N TYR A 28 6.81 -6.40 8.36
CA TYR A 28 6.48 -7.76 7.93
C TYR A 28 6.90 -8.78 9.00
N PRO A 29 6.40 -8.66 10.24
CA PRO A 29 6.91 -9.45 11.37
C PRO A 29 6.64 -10.95 11.22
N ASP A 30 5.56 -11.31 10.52
CA ASP A 30 5.10 -12.70 10.36
C ASP A 30 5.40 -13.28 8.96
N ASP A 31 6.05 -12.52 8.08
CA ASP A 31 6.35 -12.97 6.72
C ASP A 31 7.84 -13.29 6.55
N GLU A 32 8.13 -14.33 5.77
CA GLU A 32 9.48 -14.57 5.32
C GLU A 32 9.91 -13.50 4.30
N THR A 33 10.91 -12.70 4.68
CA THR A 33 11.52 -11.71 3.80
C THR A 33 12.97 -12.06 3.48
N LEU A 34 13.43 -11.64 2.31
CA LEU A 34 14.83 -11.70 1.94
C LEU A 34 15.51 -10.38 2.34
N GLY A 35 16.81 -10.40 2.56
CA GLY A 35 17.61 -9.20 2.80
C GLY A 35 18.70 -9.06 1.74
N LEU A 36 18.89 -7.85 1.22
CA LEU A 36 19.97 -7.49 0.32
C LEU A 36 20.99 -6.63 1.07
N ILE A 37 22.21 -7.13 1.25
CA ILE A 37 23.26 -6.40 1.96
C ILE A 37 23.68 -5.17 1.15
N ILE A 38 23.58 -4.00 1.77
CA ILE A 38 23.97 -2.71 1.19
C ILE A 38 25.20 -2.09 1.85
N THR A 39 25.68 -2.64 2.98
CA THR A 39 26.94 -2.21 3.59
C THR A 39 28.05 -2.19 2.54
N ALA A 40 28.81 -1.10 2.49
CA ALA A 40 29.82 -0.91 1.47
C ALA A 40 30.95 -1.95 1.61
N ARG A 41 31.47 -2.43 0.48
CA ARG A 41 32.56 -3.42 0.46
C ARG A 41 33.81 -2.95 1.20
N CYS A 42 34.10 -1.65 1.14
CA CYS A 42 35.22 -1.02 1.85
C CYS A 42 35.07 -1.07 3.37
N ASP A 43 33.84 -1.01 3.90
CA ASP A 43 33.59 -1.16 5.33
C ASP A 43 33.74 -2.63 5.73
N ILE A 44 33.12 -3.56 5.00
CA ILE A 44 33.17 -5.01 5.26
C ILE A 44 34.62 -5.53 5.28
N SER A 45 35.48 -5.00 4.40
CA SER A 45 36.88 -5.43 4.30
C SER A 45 37.75 -4.98 5.48
N ASN A 46 37.32 -3.95 6.23
CA ASN A 46 38.02 -3.46 7.41
C ASN A 46 37.56 -4.24 8.64
N LYS A 47 38.40 -5.16 9.13
CA LYS A 47 38.08 -6.13 10.21
C LYS A 47 37.53 -5.51 11.49
N ASP A 48 37.85 -4.25 11.78
CA ASP A 48 37.47 -3.57 13.03
C ASP A 48 36.34 -2.53 12.86
N LYS A 49 35.75 -2.38 11.66
CA LYS A 49 34.75 -1.34 11.38
C LYS A 49 33.30 -1.81 11.38
N VAL A 50 33.03 -3.08 11.11
CA VAL A 50 31.66 -3.57 10.89
C VAL A 50 31.23 -4.46 12.05
N SER A 51 30.46 -3.87 12.97
CA SER A 51 29.73 -4.60 14.02
C SER A 51 28.35 -5.07 13.55
N PHE A 52 27.80 -4.48 12.47
CA PHE A 52 26.48 -4.79 11.94
C PHE A 52 26.42 -4.65 10.41
N TYR A 53 25.70 -5.55 9.73
CA TYR A 53 25.38 -5.41 8.31
C TYR A 53 24.06 -4.66 8.11
N ASN A 54 24.09 -3.60 7.31
CA ASN A 54 22.90 -2.92 6.82
C ASN A 54 22.40 -3.65 5.58
N TYR A 55 21.09 -3.87 5.53
CA TYR A 55 20.42 -4.48 4.39
C TYR A 55 19.12 -3.74 4.05
N ILE A 56 18.67 -3.92 2.81
CA ILE A 56 17.32 -3.55 2.38
C ILE A 56 16.47 -4.82 2.30
N PRO A 57 15.25 -4.81 2.84
CA PRO A 57 14.36 -5.96 2.74
C PRO A 57 13.86 -6.12 1.29
N ALA A 58 14.01 -7.32 0.75
CA ALA A 58 13.42 -7.75 -0.51
C ALA A 58 12.14 -8.56 -0.20
N ILE A 59 10.99 -7.94 -0.45
CA ILE A 59 9.67 -8.47 -0.12
C ILE A 59 9.08 -9.19 -1.35
N PRO A 60 8.54 -10.41 -1.21
CA PRO A 60 7.78 -11.05 -2.28
C PRO A 60 6.61 -10.16 -2.73
N PHE A 61 6.44 -10.00 -4.04
CA PHE A 61 5.48 -9.04 -4.59
C PHE A 61 4.03 -9.26 -4.10
N ASN A 62 3.61 -10.51 -3.91
CA ASN A 62 2.27 -10.81 -3.40
C ASN A 62 2.07 -10.30 -1.96
N ILE A 63 3.08 -10.44 -1.10
CA ILE A 63 3.05 -9.96 0.29
C ILE A 63 3.02 -8.42 0.28
N TRP A 64 3.88 -7.80 -0.53
CA TRP A 64 3.88 -6.36 -0.74
C TRP A 64 2.50 -5.87 -1.23
N LYS A 65 1.91 -6.54 -2.22
CA LYS A 65 0.60 -6.19 -2.80
C LYS A 65 -0.51 -6.24 -1.75
N GLU A 66 -0.48 -7.22 -0.85
CA GLU A 66 -1.48 -7.35 0.21
C GLU A 66 -1.36 -6.28 1.30
N LYS A 67 -0.13 -5.89 1.65
CA LYS A 67 0.12 -4.98 2.79
C LYS A 67 0.26 -3.52 2.40
N GLU A 68 0.90 -3.22 1.26
CA GLU A 68 1.33 -1.86 0.90
C GLU A 68 0.49 -1.22 -0.20
N LEU A 69 -0.15 -2.01 -1.07
CA LEU A 69 -0.91 -1.47 -2.20
C LEU A 69 -2.02 -0.51 -1.74
N LEU A 70 -2.76 -0.89 -0.69
CA LEU A 70 -3.86 -0.08 -0.17
C LEU A 70 -3.36 1.27 0.42
N PRO A 71 -2.35 1.30 1.31
CA PRO A 71 -1.70 2.55 1.73
C PRO A 71 -1.23 3.43 0.57
N VAL A 72 -0.54 2.85 -0.42
CA VAL A 72 -0.03 3.60 -1.58
C VAL A 72 -1.18 4.19 -2.40
N LEU A 73 -2.23 3.40 -2.65
CA LEU A 73 -3.42 3.86 -3.35
C LEU A 73 -4.13 4.97 -2.58
N LYS A 74 -4.32 4.81 -1.26
CA LYS A 74 -4.94 5.82 -0.37
C LYS A 74 -4.18 7.14 -0.45
N LYS A 75 -2.85 7.13 -0.35
CA LYS A 75 -2.00 8.33 -0.46
C LYS A 75 -2.20 9.06 -1.79
N LYS A 76 -2.38 8.33 -2.90
CA LYS A 76 -2.57 8.91 -4.23
C LYS A 76 -3.97 9.50 -4.45
N ILE A 77 -5.04 8.82 -4.00
CA ILE A 77 -6.40 9.16 -4.48
C ILE A 77 -7.37 9.67 -3.40
N TYR A 78 -7.10 9.38 -2.13
CA TYR A 78 -8.07 9.63 -1.06
C TYR A 78 -8.45 11.11 -0.91
N LYS A 79 -7.48 12.02 -1.08
CA LYS A 79 -7.72 13.46 -1.00
C LYS A 79 -8.73 13.94 -2.05
N ASP A 80 -8.61 13.46 -3.28
CA ASP A 80 -9.51 13.83 -4.38
C ASP A 80 -10.91 13.23 -4.16
N LEU A 81 -10.99 11.95 -3.78
CA LEU A 81 -12.26 11.30 -3.43
C LEU A 81 -13.00 12.05 -2.32
N ARG A 82 -12.27 12.39 -1.23
CA ARG A 82 -12.84 13.12 -0.10
C ARG A 82 -13.28 14.53 -0.49
N SER A 83 -12.52 15.22 -1.33
CA SER A 83 -12.89 16.55 -1.84
C SER A 83 -14.20 16.50 -2.65
N LYS A 84 -14.31 15.52 -3.55
CA LYS A 84 -15.53 15.28 -4.35
C LYS A 84 -16.72 14.94 -3.47
N TYR A 85 -16.54 14.05 -2.50
CA TYR A 85 -17.56 13.66 -1.53
C TYR A 85 -18.08 14.87 -0.73
N LEU A 86 -17.18 15.67 -0.14
CA LEU A 86 -17.56 16.85 0.64
C LEU A 86 -18.20 17.95 -0.21
N THR A 87 -17.86 18.04 -1.49
CA THR A 87 -18.50 18.98 -2.42
C THR A 87 -19.95 18.56 -2.70
N LEU A 88 -20.18 17.29 -3.05
CA LEU A 88 -21.53 16.76 -3.25
C LEU A 88 -22.39 16.84 -1.98
N LEU A 89 -21.79 16.61 -0.81
CA LEU A 89 -22.47 16.74 0.48
C LEU A 89 -22.95 18.17 0.72
N ARG A 90 -22.10 19.17 0.42
CA ARG A 90 -22.43 20.60 0.55
C ARG A 90 -23.51 21.04 -0.42
N GLU A 91 -23.48 20.53 -1.66
CA GLU A 91 -24.56 20.76 -2.63
C GLU A 91 -25.91 20.21 -2.14
N GLY A 92 -25.90 19.12 -1.36
CA GLY A 92 -27.08 18.58 -0.69
C GLY A 92 -27.52 19.36 0.56
N GLY A 93 -26.80 20.41 0.94
CA GLY A 93 -27.08 21.26 2.11
C GLY A 93 -26.46 20.76 3.42
N PHE A 94 -25.49 19.84 3.37
CA PHE A 94 -24.89 19.23 4.56
C PHE A 94 -23.38 19.46 4.65
N SER A 95 -22.86 19.44 5.87
CA SER A 95 -21.44 19.54 6.18
C SER A 95 -20.90 18.22 6.74
N GLU A 96 -19.57 18.10 6.80
CA GLU A 96 -18.92 16.96 7.47
C GLU A 96 -19.34 16.86 8.95
N SER A 97 -19.58 17.99 9.62
CA SER A 97 -20.06 18.01 11.01
C SER A 97 -21.43 17.35 11.14
N ASN A 98 -22.33 17.56 10.17
CA ASN A 98 -23.63 16.89 10.17
C ASN A 98 -23.46 15.36 10.11
N LEU A 99 -22.53 14.85 9.29
CA LEU A 99 -22.23 13.41 9.21
C LEU A 99 -21.77 12.84 10.54
N LYS A 100 -20.89 13.57 11.25
CA LYS A 100 -20.40 13.15 12.57
C LYS A 100 -21.49 13.12 13.63
N THR A 101 -22.44 14.06 13.57
CA THR A 101 -23.52 14.18 14.56
C THR A 101 -24.67 13.20 14.30
N TYR A 102 -25.09 13.04 13.05
CA TYR A 102 -26.34 12.34 12.71
C TYR A 102 -26.13 11.01 12.00
N GLY A 103 -24.91 10.72 11.55
CA GLY A 103 -24.59 9.53 10.77
C GLY A 103 -24.93 9.67 9.28
N TYR A 104 -24.28 8.83 8.48
CA TYR A 104 -24.41 8.83 7.03
C TYR A 104 -25.83 8.49 6.55
N GLU A 105 -26.39 7.38 7.04
CA GLU A 105 -27.71 6.87 6.60
C GLU A 105 -28.81 7.92 6.75
N ARG A 106 -28.89 8.56 7.93
CA ARG A 106 -29.90 9.58 8.21
C ARG A 106 -29.79 10.79 7.29
N ILE A 107 -28.57 11.21 6.95
CA ILE A 107 -28.36 12.35 6.03
C ILE A 107 -28.79 11.97 4.62
N ILE A 108 -28.44 10.78 4.16
CA ILE A 108 -28.84 10.30 2.83
C ILE A 108 -30.37 10.21 2.72
N ASP A 109 -31.06 9.74 3.75
CA ASP A 109 -32.52 9.68 3.76
C ASP A 109 -33.16 11.07 3.70
N ILE A 110 -32.60 12.05 4.40
CA ILE A 110 -33.10 13.43 4.31
C ILE A 110 -32.87 14.00 2.89
N ILE A 111 -31.70 13.74 2.29
CA ILE A 111 -31.40 14.19 0.91
C ILE A 111 -32.40 13.57 -0.08
N LYS A 112 -32.69 12.26 0.05
CA LYS A 112 -33.68 11.56 -0.77
C LYS A 112 -35.07 12.16 -0.59
N ASN A 113 -35.54 12.30 0.64
CA ASN A 113 -36.89 12.76 0.97
C ASN A 113 -37.14 14.21 0.54
N LYS A 114 -36.13 15.08 0.68
CA LYS A 114 -36.23 16.48 0.26
C LYS A 114 -35.92 16.69 -1.23
N ALA A 115 -35.51 15.64 -1.94
CA ALA A 115 -34.99 15.73 -3.31
C ALA A 115 -33.94 16.86 -3.48
N SER A 116 -33.11 17.08 -2.45
CA SER A 116 -32.17 18.23 -2.43
C SER A 116 -31.00 18.08 -3.40
N LEU A 117 -30.81 16.88 -3.95
CA LEU A 117 -29.82 16.58 -4.98
C LEU A 117 -30.47 15.84 -6.15
N PRO A 118 -30.07 16.13 -7.41
CA PRO A 118 -30.44 15.32 -8.55
C PRO A 118 -30.04 13.85 -8.35
N LYS A 119 -30.85 12.92 -8.87
CA LYS A 119 -30.63 11.46 -8.73
C LYS A 119 -29.21 11.03 -9.13
N CYS A 120 -28.65 11.60 -10.20
CA CYS A 120 -27.30 11.29 -10.65
C CYS A 120 -26.22 11.69 -9.63
N LYS A 121 -26.35 12.88 -9.03
CA LYS A 121 -25.43 13.38 -8.01
C LYS A 121 -25.56 12.64 -6.69
N LEU A 122 -26.78 12.27 -6.31
CA LEU A 122 -27.03 11.41 -5.14
C LEU A 122 -26.33 10.05 -5.31
N LYS A 123 -26.49 9.39 -6.47
CA LYS A 123 -25.79 8.13 -6.76
C LYS A 123 -24.27 8.32 -6.69
N SER A 124 -23.76 9.41 -7.26
CA SER A 124 -22.33 9.75 -7.18
C SER A 124 -21.86 9.92 -5.73
N LEU A 125 -22.61 10.64 -4.89
CA LEU A 125 -22.32 10.83 -3.46
C LEU A 125 -22.22 9.49 -2.73
N GLN A 126 -23.17 8.57 -2.99
CA GLN A 126 -23.16 7.23 -2.41
C GLN A 126 -21.93 6.42 -2.87
N THR A 127 -21.63 6.43 -4.17
CA THR A 127 -20.44 5.75 -4.70
C THR A 127 -19.14 6.33 -4.11
N GLN A 128 -19.02 7.66 -3.93
CA GLN A 128 -17.84 8.24 -3.29
C GLN A 128 -17.73 7.81 -1.81
N HIS A 129 -18.86 7.72 -1.11
CA HIS A 129 -18.88 7.24 0.28
C HIS A 129 -18.38 5.79 0.38
N GLU A 130 -18.93 4.88 -0.44
CA GLU A 130 -18.51 3.47 -0.50
C GLU A 130 -17.01 3.33 -0.82
N LYS A 131 -16.51 4.13 -1.76
CA LYS A 131 -15.09 4.19 -2.11
C LYS A 131 -14.22 4.62 -0.92
N ILE A 132 -14.65 5.63 -0.17
CA ILE A 132 -13.94 6.10 1.03
C ILE A 132 -13.98 5.01 2.11
N GLU A 133 -15.11 4.36 2.34
CA GLU A 133 -15.22 3.27 3.32
C GLU A 133 -14.30 2.10 2.99
N CYS A 134 -14.04 1.82 1.70
CA CYS A 134 -13.09 0.80 1.28
C CYS A 134 -11.65 1.08 1.72
N PHE A 135 -11.29 2.34 2.00
CA PHE A 135 -9.98 2.74 2.53
C PHE A 135 -9.91 2.78 4.06
N GLU A 136 -11.04 2.86 4.75
CA GLU A 136 -11.10 2.93 6.21
C GLU A 136 -11.32 1.57 6.85
N LYS A 137 -11.99 0.65 6.13
CA LYS A 137 -12.24 -0.72 6.59
C LYS A 137 -11.26 -1.67 5.89
N LYS A 138 -10.79 -2.71 6.60
CA LYS A 138 -10.01 -3.80 5.99
C LYS A 138 -10.94 -4.59 5.05
N GLN A 139 -10.93 -4.24 3.76
CA GLN A 139 -11.77 -4.89 2.75
C GLN A 139 -10.96 -5.91 1.94
N PRO A 140 -11.62 -6.96 1.40
CA PRO A 140 -10.98 -7.88 0.47
C PRO A 140 -10.47 -7.17 -0.79
N TYR A 141 -9.36 -7.65 -1.35
CA TYR A 141 -8.75 -7.10 -2.58
C TYR A 141 -9.73 -7.02 -3.76
N ALA A 142 -10.62 -8.02 -3.91
CA ALA A 142 -11.64 -8.04 -4.95
C ALA A 142 -12.57 -6.81 -4.91
N LYS A 143 -12.89 -6.30 -3.72
CA LYS A 143 -13.73 -5.11 -3.57
C LYS A 143 -12.96 -3.84 -3.97
N LEU A 144 -11.67 -3.76 -3.66
CA LEU A 144 -10.81 -2.67 -4.12
C LEU A 144 -10.72 -2.63 -5.65
N LEU A 145 -10.51 -3.80 -6.28
CA LEU A 145 -10.49 -3.95 -7.74
C LEU A 145 -11.78 -3.41 -8.38
N SER A 146 -12.96 -3.73 -7.82
CA SER A 146 -14.24 -3.27 -8.37
C SER A 146 -14.37 -1.75 -8.47
N TYR A 147 -13.72 -0.99 -7.58
CA TYR A 147 -13.81 0.47 -7.55
C TYR A 147 -12.61 1.20 -8.14
N PHE A 148 -11.44 0.56 -8.14
CA PHE A 148 -10.14 1.18 -8.40
C PHE A 148 -9.26 0.41 -9.37
N ASN A 149 -9.83 -0.45 -10.23
CA ASN A 149 -9.05 -1.29 -11.15
C ASN A 149 -7.98 -0.51 -11.92
N LYS A 150 -8.35 0.62 -12.53
CA LYS A 150 -7.44 1.44 -13.34
C LYS A 150 -6.34 2.07 -12.49
N GLU A 151 -6.69 2.55 -11.30
CA GLU A 151 -5.75 3.16 -10.38
C GLU A 151 -4.78 2.13 -9.79
N ILE A 152 -5.26 0.91 -9.53
CA ILE A 152 -4.44 -0.23 -9.12
C ILE A 152 -3.49 -0.62 -10.24
N GLU A 153 -3.98 -0.86 -11.46
CA GLU A 153 -3.15 -1.18 -12.63
C GLU A 153 -2.04 -0.15 -12.81
N LYS A 154 -2.40 1.13 -12.83
CA LYS A 154 -1.42 2.23 -12.92
C LYS A 154 -0.42 2.19 -11.77
N CYS A 155 -0.87 1.96 -10.53
CA CYS A 155 0.02 1.90 -9.38
C CYS A 155 1.01 0.74 -9.48
N LEU A 156 0.56 -0.43 -9.94
CA LEU A 156 1.43 -1.59 -10.15
C LEU A 156 2.42 -1.32 -11.28
N THR A 157 1.98 -0.76 -12.40
CA THR A 157 2.86 -0.34 -13.51
C THR A 157 3.91 0.66 -13.03
N ASP A 158 3.52 1.70 -12.29
CA ASP A 158 4.46 2.69 -11.75
C ASP A 158 5.55 2.05 -10.88
N ILE A 159 5.22 0.98 -10.14
CA ILE A 159 6.17 0.29 -9.27
C ILE A 159 7.08 -0.65 -10.06
N ILE A 160 6.51 -1.40 -11.00
CA ILE A 160 7.28 -2.29 -11.89
C ILE A 160 8.27 -1.49 -12.73
N GLU A 161 7.87 -0.31 -13.20
CA GLU A 161 8.69 0.62 -13.97
C GLU A 161 9.62 1.49 -13.09
N ASN A 162 9.69 1.23 -11.78
CA ASN A 162 10.54 1.96 -10.82
C ASN A 162 10.33 3.49 -10.82
N LYS A 163 9.09 3.93 -11.06
CA LYS A 163 8.68 5.34 -10.99
C LYS A 163 8.29 5.77 -9.57
N ASN A 164 8.17 4.83 -8.64
CA ASN A 164 7.92 5.10 -7.24
C ASN A 164 9.27 5.22 -6.50
N ALA A 165 9.50 6.33 -5.80
CA ALA A 165 10.73 6.53 -5.05
C ALA A 165 10.85 5.64 -3.80
N ASP A 166 9.72 5.20 -3.25
CA ASP A 166 9.66 4.42 -2.00
C ASP A 166 9.89 2.92 -2.25
N TYR A 167 9.80 2.45 -3.50
CA TYR A 167 9.86 1.02 -3.85
C TYR A 167 10.71 0.78 -5.09
N PHE A 168 11.51 -0.29 -5.06
CA PHE A 168 12.28 -0.76 -6.21
C PHE A 168 11.88 -2.19 -6.56
N PHE A 169 11.38 -2.39 -7.77
CA PHE A 169 11.03 -3.70 -8.30
C PHE A 169 12.24 -4.33 -9.00
N ALA A 170 12.73 -5.44 -8.43
CA ALA A 170 13.91 -6.16 -8.90
C ALA A 170 13.61 -7.46 -9.69
N GLY A 171 12.34 -7.72 -10.02
CA GLY A 171 11.91 -8.94 -10.73
C GLY A 171 11.79 -8.75 -12.25
N THR A 172 11.68 -9.87 -12.99
CA THR A 172 11.28 -9.87 -14.41
C THR A 172 9.75 -9.90 -14.54
N MET A 173 9.19 -9.21 -15.54
CA MET A 173 7.73 -9.03 -15.74
C MET A 173 6.93 -10.32 -16.01
N THR A 174 7.56 -11.49 -16.03
CA THR A 174 7.01 -12.67 -16.70
C THR A 174 5.82 -13.34 -15.99
N ASN A 175 5.55 -13.08 -14.71
CA ASN A 175 4.57 -13.86 -13.92
C ASN A 175 3.60 -13.03 -13.04
N LEU A 176 3.39 -11.73 -13.29
CA LEU A 176 2.63 -10.87 -12.37
C LEU A 176 1.14 -10.67 -12.69
N ILE A 177 0.64 -11.24 -13.79
CA ILE A 177 -0.76 -11.10 -14.25
C ILE A 177 -1.45 -12.47 -14.35
N GLN A 178 -1.32 -13.30 -13.30
CA GLN A 178 -2.15 -14.50 -13.11
C GLN A 178 -2.94 -14.37 -11.82
#